data_AF-A0A2G1X244-F1
#
_entry.id   AF-A0A2G1X244-F1
#
_cell.length_a   1.000
_cell.length_b   1.000
_cell.length_c   1.000
_cell.angle_alpha   90.00
_cell.angle_beta   90.00
_cell.angle_gamma   90.00
#
_symmetry.space_group_name_H-M   'P 1'
#
loop_
_entity.id
_entity.type
_entity.pdbx_description
1 polymer ?
#
loop_
_entity_poly.entity_id
_entity_poly.type
_entity_poly.pdbx_seq_one_letter_code
_entity_poly.pdbx_strand_id
1 'polypeptide(L)'
;EDAEVDALYHAEVNGVVDYGVFVDLSDAVSGLVHESNLGGDYAVGDRLIVRLTEVKENGDVAFDDVDPDDYRTETVAHEPTVSRVRGLTPGDEVTVEGEVVQAKQTGGPTIFAVADASGVLSCAAFESAGVRAYPEVEVGDMVHVSGTIESRENALQLEVDSLTRLPDERAA
;
A
#
# COMPACT_ATOMS: atom_id res chain seq x y z
N GLU A 1 -1.47 8.17 -5.25
CA GLU A 1 -1.73 9.30 -6.18
C GLU A 1 -1.03 9.08 -7.53
N ASP A 2 -1.03 7.85 -8.05
CA ASP A 2 -0.09 7.42 -9.11
C ASP A 2 -0.79 6.75 -10.30
N ALA A 3 -2.12 6.67 -10.24
CA ALA A 3 -2.94 6.20 -11.33
C ALA A 3 -3.22 7.41 -12.26
N GLU A 4 -2.68 7.35 -13.47
CA GLU A 4 -2.77 8.42 -14.47
C GLU A 4 -3.94 8.11 -15.42
N VAL A 5 -4.80 9.11 -15.65
CA VAL A 5 -5.87 9.01 -16.65
C VAL A 5 -5.27 8.76 -18.02
N ASP A 6 -5.92 7.92 -18.83
CA ASP A 6 -5.49 7.41 -20.13
C ASP A 6 -4.33 6.38 -20.12
N ALA A 7 -3.70 6.12 -18.97
CA ALA A 7 -2.70 5.06 -18.86
C ALA A 7 -3.33 3.66 -18.82
N LEU A 8 -2.54 2.65 -19.22
CA LEU A 8 -2.93 1.23 -19.28
C LEU A 8 -2.31 0.46 -18.11
N TYR A 9 -3.13 -0.33 -17.44
CA TYR A 9 -2.73 -1.09 -16.26
C TYR A 9 -3.16 -2.55 -16.37
N HIS A 10 -2.40 -3.44 -15.73
CA HIS A 10 -2.82 -4.83 -15.52
C HIS A 10 -3.77 -4.86 -14.33
N ALA A 11 -4.95 -5.45 -14.52
CA ALA A 11 -5.96 -5.61 -13.49
C ALA A 11 -6.35 -7.07 -13.29
N GLU A 12 -6.79 -7.41 -12.08
CA GLU A 12 -7.39 -8.71 -11.77
C GLU A 12 -8.87 -8.53 -11.42
N VAL A 13 -9.74 -9.37 -11.99
CA VAL A 13 -11.18 -9.34 -11.70
C VAL A 13 -11.45 -9.87 -10.31
N ASN A 14 -12.00 -9.04 -9.43
CA ASN A 14 -12.40 -9.44 -8.08
C ASN A 14 -13.90 -9.73 -7.95
N GLY A 15 -14.71 -9.25 -8.91
CA GLY A 15 -16.15 -9.34 -8.84
C GLY A 15 -16.82 -9.17 -10.21
N VAL A 16 -17.89 -9.93 -10.44
CA VAL A 16 -18.69 -9.87 -11.66
C VAL A 16 -20.12 -9.59 -11.30
N VAL A 17 -20.72 -8.59 -11.94
CA VAL A 17 -22.11 -8.16 -11.76
C VAL A 17 -22.77 -7.95 -13.12
N ASP A 18 -24.09 -7.83 -13.15
CA ASP A 18 -24.83 -7.72 -14.42
C ASP A 18 -24.41 -6.52 -15.28
N TYR A 19 -23.94 -5.43 -14.65
CA TYR A 19 -23.58 -4.18 -15.31
C TYR A 19 -22.07 -4.00 -15.56
N GLY A 20 -21.25 -5.01 -15.25
CA GLY A 20 -19.81 -4.93 -15.45
C GLY A 20 -18.98 -5.80 -14.52
N VAL A 21 -17.68 -5.54 -14.48
CA VAL A 21 -16.71 -6.28 -13.67
C VAL A 21 -15.90 -5.32 -12.81
N PHE A 22 -15.75 -5.68 -11.53
CA PHE A 22 -14.87 -5.00 -10.60
C PHE A 22 -13.47 -5.59 -10.69
N VAL A 23 -12.49 -4.70 -10.75
CA VAL A 23 -11.08 -5.05 -10.97
C VAL A 23 -10.18 -4.33 -9.98
N ASP A 24 -9.11 -5.00 -9.56
CA ASP A 24 -8.05 -4.45 -8.72
C ASP A 24 -6.79 -4.22 -9.55
N LEU A 25 -6.22 -3.02 -9.44
CA LEU A 25 -4.88 -2.70 -9.95
C LEU A 25 -3.81 -2.96 -8.89
N SER A 26 -4.17 -2.72 -7.63
CA SER A 26 -3.34 -2.92 -6.43
C SER A 26 -4.25 -3.02 -5.21
N ASP A 27 -3.69 -3.31 -4.03
CA ASP A 27 -4.46 -3.36 -2.77
C ASP A 27 -5.19 -2.06 -2.43
N ALA A 28 -4.71 -0.93 -2.95
CA ALA A 28 -5.26 0.40 -2.69
C ALA A 28 -6.11 0.97 -3.83
N VAL A 29 -6.08 0.37 -5.02
CA VAL A 29 -6.75 0.92 -6.22
C VAL A 29 -7.61 -0.16 -6.86
N SER A 30 -8.91 0.05 -6.76
CA SER A 30 -9.94 -0.78 -7.39
C SER A 30 -10.89 0.09 -8.21
N GLY A 31 -11.59 -0.53 -9.15
CA GLY A 31 -12.57 0.17 -9.97
C GLY A 31 -13.45 -0.76 -10.77
N LEU A 32 -14.23 -0.17 -11.68
CA LEU A 32 -15.24 -0.88 -12.45
C LEU A 32 -14.99 -0.70 -13.95
N VAL A 33 -15.04 -1.81 -14.70
CA VAL A 33 -15.23 -1.81 -16.15
C VAL A 33 -16.71 -2.06 -16.42
N HIS A 34 -17.37 -1.13 -17.10
CA HIS A 34 -18.80 -1.27 -17.45
C HIS A 34 -18.97 -2.35 -18.54
N GLU A 35 -20.09 -3.08 -18.54
CA GLU A 35 -20.37 -4.15 -19.53
C GLU A 35 -20.22 -3.69 -20.99
N SER A 36 -20.55 -2.42 -21.26
CA SER A 36 -20.49 -1.81 -22.60
C SER A 36 -19.07 -1.57 -23.09
N ASN A 37 -18.10 -1.61 -22.18
CA ASN A 37 -16.70 -1.33 -22.42
C ASN A 37 -15.86 -2.61 -22.31
N LEU A 38 -16.48 -3.79 -22.10
CA LEU A 38 -15.81 -5.08 -22.11
C LEU A 38 -15.68 -5.64 -23.52
N GLY A 39 -14.51 -6.20 -23.83
CA GLY A 39 -14.24 -6.95 -25.05
C GLY A 39 -14.76 -8.40 -25.02
N GLY A 40 -15.14 -8.91 -23.85
CA GLY A 40 -15.64 -10.27 -23.66
C GLY A 40 -16.19 -10.55 -22.26
N ASP A 41 -16.50 -11.82 -22.00
CA ASP A 41 -16.93 -12.30 -20.69
C ASP A 41 -15.71 -12.60 -19.79
N TYR A 42 -15.79 -12.22 -18.53
CA TYR A 42 -14.75 -12.47 -17.53
C TYR A 42 -15.30 -13.14 -16.28
N ALA A 43 -14.46 -13.93 -15.62
CA ALA A 43 -14.70 -14.53 -14.32
C ALA A 43 -13.76 -13.93 -13.26
N VAL A 44 -14.13 -14.10 -11.99
CA VAL A 44 -13.26 -13.72 -10.86
C VAL A 44 -11.92 -14.47 -10.95
N GLY A 45 -10.83 -13.72 -10.83
CA GLY A 45 -9.45 -14.19 -11.00
C GLY A 45 -8.88 -14.03 -12.42
N ASP A 46 -9.69 -13.62 -13.40
CA ASP A 46 -9.19 -13.31 -14.74
C ASP A 46 -8.37 -12.02 -14.74
N ARG A 47 -7.39 -11.93 -15.66
CA ARG A 47 -6.52 -10.77 -15.82
C ARG A 47 -6.79 -10.09 -17.15
N LEU A 48 -6.84 -8.78 -17.14
CA LEU A 48 -7.08 -7.94 -18.31
C LEU A 48 -6.26 -6.65 -18.23
N ILE A 49 -6.08 -6.01 -19.38
CA ILE A 49 -5.45 -4.70 -19.46
C ILE A 49 -6.56 -3.66 -19.52
N VAL A 50 -6.55 -2.74 -18.57
CA VAL A 50 -7.55 -1.69 -18.48
C VAL A 50 -6.93 -0.32 -18.72
N ARG A 51 -7.67 0.57 -19.39
CA ARG A 51 -7.35 1.99 -19.43
C ARG A 51 -8.10 2.71 -18.33
N LEU A 52 -7.40 3.49 -17.52
CA LEU A 52 -8.04 4.39 -16.55
C LEU A 52 -8.73 5.53 -17.29
N THR A 53 -10.05 5.63 -17.20
CA THR A 53 -10.82 6.67 -17.91
C THR A 53 -11.20 7.82 -17.01
N GLU A 54 -11.52 7.56 -15.74
CA GLU A 54 -11.97 8.57 -14.81
C GLU A 54 -11.62 8.17 -13.36
N VAL A 55 -11.18 9.15 -12.57
CA VAL A 55 -11.11 9.05 -11.10
C VAL A 55 -12.19 9.97 -10.52
N LYS A 56 -13.13 9.39 -9.79
CA LYS A 56 -14.24 10.14 -9.18
C LYS A 56 -13.81 10.80 -7.87
N GLU A 57 -14.54 11.82 -7.45
CA GLU A 57 -14.26 12.58 -6.22
C GLU A 57 -14.30 11.73 -4.93
N ASN A 58 -14.99 10.59 -4.97
CA ASN A 58 -15.07 9.65 -3.85
C ASN A 58 -13.97 8.56 -3.87
N GLY A 59 -13.04 8.62 -4.83
CA GLY A 59 -11.96 7.64 -4.98
C GLY A 59 -12.29 6.45 -5.89
N ASP A 60 -13.52 6.32 -6.38
CA ASP A 60 -13.88 5.26 -7.32
C ASP A 60 -13.23 5.51 -8.69
N VAL A 61 -12.72 4.45 -9.31
CA VAL A 61 -12.07 4.52 -10.63
C VAL A 61 -12.91 3.81 -11.68
N ALA A 62 -13.01 4.41 -12.87
CA ALA A 62 -13.64 3.80 -14.04
C ALA A 62 -12.59 3.38 -15.05
N PHE A 63 -12.87 2.27 -15.73
CA PHE A 63 -11.95 1.61 -16.64
C PHE A 63 -12.62 1.21 -17.95
N ASP A 64 -11.82 1.17 -19.02
CA ASP A 64 -12.16 0.51 -20.30
C ASP A 64 -11.27 -0.71 -20.49
N ASP A 65 -11.83 -1.81 -21.00
CA ASP A 65 -11.05 -2.97 -21.44
C ASP A 65 -10.31 -2.67 -22.74
N VAL A 66 -9.03 -2.99 -22.78
CA VAL A 66 -8.16 -2.74 -23.92
C VAL A 66 -7.30 -3.97 -24.18
N ASP A 67 -7.33 -4.46 -25.41
CA ASP A 67 -6.46 -5.55 -25.87
C ASP A 67 -5.41 -5.00 -26.86
N PRO A 68 -4.25 -4.52 -26.38
CA PRO A 68 -3.19 -4.02 -27.26
C PRO A 68 -2.44 -5.18 -27.94
N ASP A 69 -2.30 -5.12 -29.28
CA ASP A 69 -1.59 -6.14 -30.07
C ASP A 69 -0.11 -6.34 -29.67
N ASP A 70 0.57 -5.28 -29.23
CA ASP A 70 1.96 -5.31 -28.77
C ASP A 70 2.15 -4.31 -27.63
N TYR A 71 2.62 -4.80 -26.48
CA TYR A 71 2.87 -3.98 -25.31
C TYR A 71 4.06 -4.49 -24.51
N ARG A 72 4.67 -3.59 -23.73
CA ARG A 72 5.66 -3.92 -22.71
C ARG A 72 5.12 -3.50 -21.36
N THR A 73 5.10 -4.42 -20.41
CA THR A 73 4.76 -4.11 -19.02
C THR A 73 5.95 -3.44 -18.34
N GLU A 74 5.69 -2.28 -17.74
CA GLU A 74 6.60 -1.62 -16.82
C GLU A 74 5.95 -1.60 -15.44
N THR A 75 6.69 -2.01 -14.42
CA THR A 75 6.23 -1.91 -13.03
C THR A 75 6.48 -0.48 -12.56
N VAL A 76 5.39 0.26 -12.34
CA VAL A 76 5.45 1.59 -11.73
C VAL A 76 5.40 1.40 -10.22
N ALA A 77 6.46 1.76 -9.52
CA ALA A 77 6.48 1.77 -8.06
C ALA A 77 5.90 3.11 -7.57
N HIS A 78 4.92 3.05 -6.67
CA HIS A 78 4.53 4.22 -5.90
C HIS A 78 5.65 4.53 -4.89
N GLU A 79 6.27 5.70 -5.01
CA GLU A 79 7.16 6.21 -3.98
C GLU A 79 6.31 6.99 -2.96
N PRO A 80 6.08 6.44 -1.75
CA PRO A 80 5.27 7.13 -0.76
C PRO A 80 5.94 8.43 -0.33
N THR A 81 5.14 9.46 -0.08
CA THR A 81 5.69 10.69 0.52
C THR A 81 6.14 10.40 1.94
N VAL A 82 7.45 10.54 2.19
CA VAL A 82 8.04 10.28 3.50
C VAL A 82 7.84 11.46 4.45
N SER A 83 7.16 11.19 5.56
CA SER A 83 6.96 12.10 6.68
C SER A 83 8.07 11.95 7.71
N ARG A 84 8.45 13.05 8.36
CA ARG A 84 9.35 13.02 9.51
C ARG A 84 8.58 12.64 10.77
N VAL A 85 9.23 11.92 11.68
CA VAL A 85 8.65 11.56 12.99
C VAL A 85 8.22 12.80 13.78
N ARG A 86 9.02 13.86 13.72
CA ARG A 86 8.72 15.09 14.44
C ARG A 86 7.58 15.86 13.77
N GLY A 87 6.53 16.12 14.55
CA GLY A 87 5.40 16.96 14.14
C GLY A 87 4.15 16.17 13.77
N LEU A 88 4.23 14.84 13.79
CA LEU A 88 3.09 13.95 13.65
C LEU A 88 2.03 14.22 14.73
N THR A 89 0.77 14.10 14.34
CA THR A 89 -0.40 14.25 15.19
C THR A 89 -1.34 13.05 15.08
N PRO A 90 -2.11 12.73 16.13
CA PRO A 90 -3.11 11.67 16.04
C PRO A 90 -4.10 11.91 14.90
N GLY A 91 -4.34 10.87 14.10
CA GLY A 91 -5.16 10.92 12.89
C GLY A 91 -4.37 11.08 11.59
N ASP A 92 -3.06 11.34 11.64
CA ASP A 92 -2.27 11.41 10.42
C ASP A 92 -2.09 10.01 9.80
N GLU A 93 -2.35 9.89 8.50
CA GLU A 93 -1.93 8.74 7.67
C GLU A 93 -0.58 9.06 7.06
N VAL A 94 0.46 8.29 7.42
CA VAL A 94 1.84 8.63 7.07
C VAL A 94 2.66 7.42 6.64
N THR A 95 3.70 7.69 5.85
CA THR A 95 4.84 6.79 5.69
C THR A 95 6.05 7.40 6.36
N VAL A 96 6.73 6.66 7.21
CA VAL A 96 7.98 7.05 7.86
C VAL A 96 9.10 6.16 7.37
N GLU A 97 10.22 6.78 7.00
CA GLU A 97 11.48 6.10 6.73
C GLU A 97 12.40 6.24 7.95
N GLY A 98 13.02 5.14 8.37
CA GLY A 98 14.00 5.20 9.44
C GLY A 98 14.64 3.86 9.76
N GLU A 99 15.58 3.88 10.71
CA GLU A 99 16.26 2.69 11.21
C GLU A 99 15.45 2.06 12.36
N VAL A 100 15.28 0.74 12.34
CA VAL A 100 14.70 0.00 13.46
C VAL A 100 15.71 -0.02 14.62
N VAL A 101 15.46 0.77 15.66
CA VAL A 101 16.32 0.81 16.86
C VAL A 101 15.87 -0.16 17.95
N GLN A 102 14.64 -0.69 17.85
CA GLN A 102 14.12 -1.73 18.74
C GLN A 102 13.08 -2.59 18.02
N ALA A 103 13.09 -3.89 18.27
CA ALA A 103 12.02 -4.81 17.88
C ALA A 103 11.65 -5.70 19.07
N LYS A 104 10.39 -5.64 19.51
CA LYS A 104 9.89 -6.35 20.70
C LYS A 104 8.58 -7.05 20.42
N GLN A 105 8.55 -8.37 20.58
CA GLN A 105 7.30 -9.12 20.60
C GLN A 105 6.58 -8.89 21.94
N THR A 106 5.30 -8.56 21.89
CA THR A 106 4.43 -8.49 23.07
C THR A 106 3.44 -9.67 23.09
N GLY A 107 2.56 -9.71 24.09
CA GLY A 107 1.44 -10.64 24.10
C GLY A 107 0.38 -10.36 23.04
N GLY A 108 0.42 -9.18 22.40
CA GLY A 108 -0.40 -8.80 21.25
C GLY A 108 0.49 -8.50 20.05
N PRO A 109 0.62 -7.23 19.63
CA PRO A 109 1.41 -6.84 18.46
C PRO A 109 2.93 -6.96 18.68
N THR A 110 3.66 -6.96 17.58
CA THR A 110 5.09 -6.66 17.56
C THR A 110 5.27 -5.15 17.59
N ILE A 111 6.09 -4.65 18.52
CA ILE A 111 6.43 -3.23 18.61
C ILE A 111 7.81 -3.02 18.00
N PHE A 112 7.87 -2.19 16.96
CA PHE A 112 9.09 -1.67 16.39
C PHE A 112 9.28 -0.22 16.84
N ALA A 113 10.49 0.16 17.23
CA ALA A 113 10.84 1.58 17.39
C ALA A 113 11.65 1.98 16.17
N VAL A 114 11.13 2.91 15.38
CA VAL A 114 11.77 3.40 14.15
C VAL A 114 12.27 4.81 14.39
N ALA A 115 13.54 5.03 14.10
CA ALA A 115 14.21 6.30 14.33
C ALA A 115 14.60 6.96 13.00
N ASP A 116 14.26 8.23 12.85
CA ASP A 116 14.78 9.09 11.80
C ASP A 116 15.69 10.18 12.42
N ALA A 117 16.17 11.12 11.61
CA ALA A 117 16.99 12.23 12.11
C ALA A 117 16.24 13.20 13.06
N SER A 118 14.92 13.07 13.18
CA SER A 118 14.03 13.97 13.90
C SER A 118 13.49 13.41 15.22
N GLY A 119 13.43 12.09 15.37
CA GLY A 119 12.96 11.43 16.58
C GLY A 119 12.81 9.91 16.46
N VAL A 120 12.14 9.31 17.45
CA VAL A 120 11.82 7.87 17.49
C VAL A 120 10.31 7.71 17.57
N LEU A 121 9.75 6.87 16.70
CA LEU A 121 8.34 6.53 16.63
C LEU A 121 8.12 5.07 17.05
N SER A 122 7.13 4.84 17.90
CA SER A 122 6.67 3.48 18.23
C SER A 122 5.68 3.02 17.16
N CYS A 123 5.97 1.90 16.51
CA CYS A 123 5.15 1.31 15.45
C CYS A 123 4.63 -0.04 15.92
N ALA A 124 3.32 -0.19 16.05
CA ALA A 124 2.66 -1.42 16.46
C ALA A 124 2.15 -2.18 15.24
N ALA A 125 2.76 -3.33 14.96
CA ALA A 125 2.35 -4.22 13.89
C ALA A 125 1.60 -5.43 14.46
N PHE A 126 0.38 -5.66 13.99
CA PHE A 126 -0.46 -6.75 14.46
C PHE A 126 -0.75 -7.74 13.33
N GLU A 127 -0.30 -8.98 13.51
CA GLU A 127 -0.67 -10.11 12.66
C GLU A 127 -1.77 -10.94 13.34
N SER A 128 -1.44 -11.50 14.50
CA SER A 128 -2.38 -12.17 15.41
C SER A 128 -1.80 -12.23 16.82
N ALA A 129 -2.61 -12.56 17.82
CA ALA A 129 -2.20 -12.51 19.22
C ALA A 129 -0.98 -13.40 19.50
N GLY A 130 0.13 -12.78 19.89
CA GLY A 130 1.39 -13.47 20.21
C GLY A 130 2.21 -13.91 19.00
N VAL A 131 1.76 -13.62 17.78
CA VAL A 131 2.50 -13.87 16.55
C VAL A 131 3.34 -12.65 16.21
N ARG A 132 4.58 -12.89 15.76
CA ARG A 132 5.49 -11.83 15.34
C ARG A 132 5.12 -11.39 13.92
N ALA A 133 4.74 -10.12 13.78
CA ALA A 133 4.62 -9.47 12.48
C ALA A 133 6.02 -9.14 11.94
N TYR A 134 6.21 -9.24 10.62
CA TYR A 134 7.48 -8.97 9.92
C TYR A 134 8.69 -9.68 10.56
N PRO A 135 8.69 -11.02 10.62
CA PRO A 135 9.75 -11.79 11.26
C PRO A 135 11.15 -11.56 10.65
N GLU A 136 11.22 -11.12 9.41
CA GLU A 136 12.44 -10.78 8.66
C GLU A 136 13.06 -9.44 9.04
N VAL A 137 12.39 -8.60 9.83
CA VAL A 137 12.87 -7.26 10.22
C VAL A 137 13.56 -7.33 11.58
N GLU A 138 14.78 -6.81 11.62
CA GLU A 138 15.67 -6.82 12.78
C GLU A 138 16.11 -5.40 13.17
N VAL A 139 16.75 -5.29 14.34
CA VAL A 139 17.34 -4.02 14.78
C VAL A 139 18.52 -3.67 13.87
N GLY A 140 18.55 -2.44 13.38
CA GLY A 140 19.53 -1.92 12.44
C GLY A 140 19.05 -1.88 10.98
N ASP A 141 17.87 -2.45 10.68
CA ASP A 141 17.30 -2.39 9.33
C ASP A 141 16.75 -1.00 9.03
N MET A 142 17.04 -0.50 7.82
CA MET A 142 16.31 0.63 7.24
C MET A 142 14.95 0.14 6.76
N VAL A 143 13.88 0.84 7.12
CA VAL A 143 12.51 0.45 6.79
C VAL A 143 11.68 1.64 6.33
N HIS A 144 10.72 1.35 5.46
CA HIS A 144 9.52 2.15 5.29
C HIS A 144 8.40 1.56 6.13
N VAL A 145 7.77 2.38 6.97
CA VAL A 145 6.59 1.99 7.75
C VAL A 145 5.46 2.94 7.41
N SER A 146 4.35 2.42 6.89
CA SER A 146 3.13 3.18 6.69
C SER A 146 2.08 2.78 7.72
N GLY A 147 1.29 3.76 8.13
CA GLY A 147 0.27 3.53 9.13
C GLY A 147 -0.49 4.78 9.54
N THR A 148 -1.44 4.57 10.46
CA THR A 148 -2.19 5.65 11.08
C THR A 148 -1.59 6.00 12.44
N ILE A 149 -1.40 7.29 12.70
CA ILE A 149 -0.93 7.77 14.01
C ILE A 149 -2.07 7.79 15.02
N GLU A 150 -1.90 7.05 16.11
CA GLU A 150 -2.79 7.03 17.26
C GLU A 150 -2.09 7.53 18.54
N SER A 151 -2.89 7.81 19.56
CA SER A 151 -2.40 8.15 20.90
C SER A 151 -2.56 6.95 21.84
N ARG A 152 -1.44 6.43 22.33
CA ARG A 152 -1.35 5.32 23.29
C ARG A 152 -0.56 5.77 24.51
N GLU A 153 -1.16 5.66 25.69
CA GLU A 153 -0.48 6.02 26.96
C GLU A 153 0.10 7.45 26.99
N ASN A 154 -0.54 8.40 26.29
CA ASN A 154 -0.07 9.78 26.05
C ASN A 154 1.21 9.89 25.20
N ALA A 155 1.58 8.85 24.45
CA ALA A 155 2.61 8.86 23.44
C ALA A 155 2.01 8.60 22.06
N LEU A 156 2.69 9.06 21.01
CA LEU A 156 2.32 8.73 19.64
C LEU A 156 2.72 7.28 19.34
N GLN A 157 1.82 6.54 18.72
CA GLN A 157 2.06 5.21 18.20
C GLN A 157 1.49 5.14 16.78
N LEU A 158 2.27 4.61 15.85
CA LEU A 158 1.80 4.28 14.51
C LEU A 158 1.22 2.86 14.53
N GLU A 159 -0.05 2.71 14.20
CA GLU A 159 -0.63 1.40 13.89
C GLU A 159 -0.22 1.03 12.47
N VAL A 160 0.56 -0.05 12.33
CA VAL A 160 1.24 -0.40 11.07
C VAL A 160 0.24 -1.03 10.11
N ASP A 161 0.09 -0.41 8.94
CA ASP A 161 -0.62 -0.97 7.79
C ASP A 161 0.34 -1.76 6.89
N SER A 162 1.55 -1.24 6.69
CA SER A 162 2.62 -1.92 5.94
C SER A 162 4.00 -1.56 6.48
N LEU A 163 4.90 -2.53 6.41
CA LEU A 163 6.30 -2.37 6.77
C LEU A 163 7.17 -3.10 5.75
N THR A 164 8.05 -2.34 5.10
CA THR A 164 8.96 -2.84 4.08
C THR A 164 10.40 -2.55 4.48
N ARG A 165 11.23 -3.60 4.51
CA ARG A 165 12.67 -3.44 4.65
C ARG A 165 13.27 -2.84 3.38
N LEU A 166 14.00 -1.74 3.55
CA LEU A 166 14.74 -1.10 2.47
C LEU A 166 16.08 -1.82 2.28
N PRO A 167 16.54 -1.96 1.03
CA PRO A 167 17.87 -2.47 0.78
C PRO A 167 18.89 -1.53 1.44
N ASP A 168 19.90 -2.09 2.09
CA ASP A 168 21.05 -1.31 2.54
C ASP A 168 21.60 -0.53 1.34
N GLU A 169 21.55 0.81 1.37
CA GLU A 169 22.36 1.68 0.51
C GLU A 169 23.84 1.57 0.92
N ARG A 170 24.37 0.36 0.76
CA ARG A 170 25.80 0.07 0.61
C ARG A 170 26.00 -0.72 -0.68
N ALA A 171 25.56 -0.14 -1.78
CA ALA A 171 26.09 -0.47 -3.10
C ALA A 171 27.11 0.63 -3.49
N ALA A 172 28.38 0.31 -3.23
CA ALA A 172 29.63 0.80 -3.84
C ALA A 172 29.81 2.30 -4.17
#